data_AF-W7Y1Z1-F1
#
_entry.id   AF-W7Y1Z1-F1
#
_cell.length_a   1.000
_cell.length_b   1.000
_cell.length_c   1.000
_cell.angle_alpha   90.00
_cell.angle_beta   90.00
_cell.angle_gamma   90.00
#
_symmetry.space_group_name_H-M   'P 1'
#
loop_
_entity.id
_entity.type
_entity.pdbx_description
1 polymer ?
#
loop_
_entity_poly.entity_id
_entity_poly.type
_entity_poly.pdbx_seq_one_letter_code
_entity_poly.pdbx_strand_id
1 'polypeptide(L)' 'MIASTQRNSLDIKNLIEMKFPFVLFDCHYPELNTDYVIADNKGGVIHAVNHLVEQGSKKIGFVTLHSEIEVLK' A
#
# COMPACT_ATOMS: atom_id res chain seq x y z
N MET A 1 -11.79 10.79 -3.64
CA MET A 1 -10.60 10.09 -3.10
C MET A 1 -11.07 9.22 -1.95
N ILE A 2 -10.70 7.94 -1.95
CA ILE A 2 -11.10 6.99 -0.91
C ILE A 2 -9.82 6.49 -0.23
N ALA A 3 -9.71 6.74 1.07
CA ALA A 3 -8.70 6.11 1.92
C ALA A 3 -9.24 4.72 2.27
N SER A 4 -8.69 3.70 1.61
CA SER A 4 -9.25 2.36 1.70
C SER A 4 -8.92 1.68 3.02
N THR A 5 -9.83 0.86 3.53
CA THR A 5 -9.53 -0.05 4.65
C THR A 5 -9.76 -1.48 4.18
N GLN A 6 -9.14 -2.48 4.81
CA GLN A 6 -9.28 -3.89 4.41
C GLN A 6 -10.74 -4.39 4.30
N ARG A 7 -11.74 -3.66 4.84
CA ARG A 7 -13.14 -4.08 4.90
C ARG A 7 -14.08 -3.44 3.88
N ASN A 8 -13.62 -2.52 3.03
CA ASN A 8 -14.52 -1.73 2.16
C ASN A 8 -14.53 -2.18 0.67
N SER A 9 -14.02 -3.37 0.36
CA SER A 9 -13.93 -3.86 -1.03
C SER A 9 -15.28 -3.91 -1.74
N LEU A 10 -16.36 -4.16 -1.00
CA LEU A 10 -17.73 -4.11 -1.52
C LEU A 10 -18.16 -2.69 -1.90
N ASP A 11 -17.82 -1.69 -1.08
CA ASP A 11 -18.14 -0.29 -1.36
C ASP A 11 -17.41 0.20 -2.61
N ILE A 12 -16.15 -0.19 -2.79
CA ILE A 12 -15.37 0.12 -3.99
C ILE A 12 -16.03 -0.50 -5.23
N LYS A 13 -16.47 -1.76 -5.15
CA LYS A 13 -17.20 -2.42 -6.26
C LYS A 13 -18.48 -1.69 -6.62
N ASN A 14 -19.27 -1.28 -5.62
CA ASN A 14 -20.49 -0.51 -5.86
C ASN A 14 -20.20 0.81 -6.58
N LEU A 15 -19.13 1.51 -6.22
CA LEU A 15 -18.73 2.76 -6.88
C LEU A 15 -18.30 2.55 -8.33
N ILE A 16 -17.62 1.42 -8.62
CA ILE A 16 -17.27 1.03 -10.01
C ILE A 16 -18.56 0.77 -10.81
N GLU A 17 -19.50 0.00 -10.26
CA GLU A 17 -20.78 -0.31 -10.91
C GLU A 17 -21.62 0.94 -11.19
N MET A 18 -21.62 1.89 -10.25
CA MET A 18 -22.27 3.19 -10.38
C MET A 18 -21.56 4.13 -11.38
N LYS A 19 -20.40 3.73 -11.92
CA LYS A 19 -19.51 4.56 -12.76
C LYS A 19 -19.18 5.90 -12.09
N PHE A 20 -19.09 5.88 -10.76
CA PHE A 20 -18.73 7.07 -10.00
C PHE A 20 -17.23 7.35 -10.18
N PRO A 21 -16.80 8.58 -10.48
CA PRO A 21 -15.39 8.89 -10.61
C PRO A 21 -14.71 8.91 -9.23
N PHE A 22 -13.73 8.03 -9.00
CA PHE A 22 -12.93 8.01 -7.79
C PHE A 22 -11.48 7.58 -8.07
N VAL A 23 -10.63 7.80 -7.07
CA VAL A 23 -9.25 7.31 -7.04
C VAL A 23 -9.01 6.71 -5.65
N LEU A 24 -8.28 5.60 -5.61
CA LEU A 24 -7.85 4.98 -4.36
C LEU A 24 -6.60 5.68 -3.84
N PHE A 25 -6.52 5.84 -2.52
CA PHE A 25 -5.36 6.40 -1.85
C PHE A 25 -4.83 5.38 -0.84
N ASP A 26 -3.50 5.21 -0.82
CA ASP A 26 -2.75 4.37 0.13
C ASP A 26 -2.96 2.84 0.02
N CYS A 27 -3.85 2.38 -0.87
CA CYS A 27 -4.13 0.97 -1.09
C CYS A 27 -4.22 0.66 -2.58
N HIS A 28 -3.77 -0.55 -2.96
CA HIS A 28 -3.88 -1.10 -4.30
C HIS A 28 -4.60 -2.46 -4.23
N TYR A 29 -5.60 -2.65 -5.07
CA TYR A 29 -6.28 -3.93 -5.24
C TYR A 29 -5.99 -4.44 -6.66
N PRO A 30 -5.03 -5.36 -6.85
CA PRO A 30 -4.65 -5.84 -8.18
C PRO A 30 -5.80 -6.40 -9.01
N GLU A 31 -6.83 -6.92 -8.35
CA GLU A 31 -8.01 -7.51 -9.00
C GLU A 31 -9.05 -6.48 -9.44
N LEU A 32 -8.93 -5.20 -9.04
CA LEU A 32 -9.87 -4.13 -9.39
C LEU A 32 -9.20 -3.14 -10.34
N ASN A 33 -9.82 -2.92 -11.50
CA ASN A 33 -9.38 -1.91 -12.46
C ASN A 33 -9.77 -0.51 -11.96
N THR A 34 -8.91 0.10 -11.14
CA THR A 34 -9.11 1.41 -10.51
C THR A 34 -7.82 2.21 -10.53
N ASP A 35 -7.93 3.53 -10.69
CA ASP A 35 -6.79 4.43 -10.52
C ASP A 35 -6.42 4.55 -9.04
N TYR A 36 -5.13 4.68 -8.75
CA TYR A 36 -4.62 4.75 -7.38
C TYR A 36 -3.42 5.71 -7.24
N VAL A 37 -3.27 6.24 -6.03
CA VAL A 37 -2.10 7.01 -5.59
C VAL A 37 -1.56 6.37 -4.32
N ILE A 38 -0.33 5.87 -4.38
CA ILE A 38 0.35 5.17 -3.28
C ILE A 38 1.78 5.68 -3.09
N ALA A 39 2.33 5.46 -1.91
CA ALA A 39 3.75 5.72 -1.64
C ALA A 39 4.64 4.57 -2.14
N ASP A 40 5.89 4.90 -2.51
CA ASP A 40 6.94 3.92 -2.77
C ASP A 40 7.50 3.37 -1.43
N ASN A 41 6.70 2.54 -0.77
CA ASN A 41 7.07 1.94 0.51
C ASN A 41 8.30 1.02 0.38
N LYS A 42 8.47 0.35 -0.77
CA LYS A 42 9.61 -0.52 -1.06
C LYS A 42 10.91 0.28 -1.12
N GLY A 43 10.94 1.34 -1.93
CA GLY A 43 12.07 2.26 -1.99
C GLY A 43 12.32 2.95 -0.65
N GLY A 44 11.26 3.36 0.06
CA GLY A 44 11.38 3.96 1.39
C GLY A 44 12.07 3.05 2.41
N VAL A 45 11.68 1.77 2.49
CA VAL A 45 12.32 0.79 3.40
C VAL A 45 13.76 0.50 2.98
N ILE A 46 14.05 0.38 1.68
CA ILE A 46 15.44 0.19 1.19
C ILE A 46 16.32 1.37 1.64
N HIS A 47 15.88 2.61 1.43
CA HIS A 47 16.62 3.79 1.88
C HIS A 47 16.85 3.80 3.39
N ALA A 48 15.82 3.46 4.19
CA ALA A 48 15.93 3.41 5.65
C ALA A 48 16.93 2.35 6.12
N VAL A 49 16.88 1.15 5.55
CA VAL A 49 17.81 0.05 5.89
C VAL A 49 19.24 0.38 5.46
N ASN A 50 19.43 0.92 4.25
CA ASN A 50 20.75 1.34 3.78
C ASN A 50 21.39 2.36 4.71
N HIS A 51 20.62 3.35 5.15
CA HIS A 51 21.09 4.34 6.12
C HIS A 51 21.58 3.68 7.43
N LEU A 52 20.84 2.71 7.97
CA LEU A 52 21.25 1.98 9.17
C LEU A 52 22.54 1.16 8.96
N VAL A 53 22.66 0.52 7.79
CA VAL A 53 23.85 -0.26 7.41
C VAL A 53 25.09 0.63 7.27
N GLU A 54 24.94 1.79 6.63
CA GLU A 54 26.00 2.79 6.47
C GLU A 54 26.49 3.34 7.81
N GLN A 55 25.61 3.46 8.81
CA GLN A 55 25.98 3.82 10.18
C GLN A 55 26.63 2.67 10.96
N GLY A 56 26.84 1.50 10.33
CA GLY A 56 27.50 0.34 10.94
C GLY A 56 26.57 -0.60 11.73
N SER A 57 25.24 -0.42 11.67
CA SER A 57 24.29 -1.30 12.34
C SER A 57 24.39 -2.73 11.81
N LYS A 58 24.61 -3.72 12.69
CA LYS A 58 24.77 -5.13 12.32
C LYS A 58 23.57 -6.03 12.66
N LYS A 59 22.66 -5.55 13.51
CA LYS A 59 21.45 -6.27 13.94
C LYS A 59 20.25 -5.36 13.68
N ILE A 60 19.52 -5.62 12.60
CA ILE A 60 18.37 -4.82 12.17
C ILE A 60 17.12 -5.71 12.26
N GLY A 61 16.13 -5.29 13.04
CA GLY A 61 14.84 -5.97 13.17
C GLY A 61 13.77 -5.29 12.32
N PHE A 62 12.87 -6.09 11.73
CA PHE A 62 11.71 -5.58 10.99
C PHE A 62 10.44 -5.88 11.78
N VAL A 63 9.77 -4.82 12.24
CA VAL A 63 8.48 -4.91 12.94
C VAL A 63 7.42 -4.38 11.99
N THR A 64 6.45 -5.23 11.64
CA THR A 64 5.38 -4.89 10.71
C THR A 64 4.04 -5.42 11.21
N LEU A 65 2.96 -4.93 10.63
CA LEU A 65 1.62 -5.48 10.82
C LEU A 65 1.41 -6.65 9.86
N HIS A 66 0.64 -7.65 10.29
CA HIS A 66 0.13 -8.66 9.37
C HIS A 66 -0.98 -8.01 8.52
N SER A 67 -0.77 -7.91 7.21
CA SER A 67 -1.78 -7.41 6.28
C SER A 67 -2.01 -8.42 5.17
N GLU A 68 -3.29 -8.71 4.91
CA GLU A 68 -3.72 -9.53 3.77
C GLU A 68 -3.72 -8.74 2.45
N ILE A 69 -3.44 -7.42 2.49
CA ILE A 69 -3.29 -6.60 1.29
C ILE A 69 -1.92 -6.92 0.70
N GLU A 70 -1.93 -7.50 -0.51
CA GLU A 70 -0.72 -7.83 -1.24
C GLU A 70 0.09 -6.54 -1.49
N VAL A 71 1.21 -6.41 -0.77
CA VAL A 71 2.20 -5.37 -1.06
C VAL A 71 2.82 -5.72 -2.40
N LEU A 72 2.74 -4.80 -3.36
CA LEU A 72 3.28 -4.92 -4.72
C LEU A 72 4.61 -5.71 -4.76
N LYS A 73 4.66 -6.76 -5.59
CA LYS A 73 5.90 -7.50 -5.90
C LYS A 73 6.92 -6.58 -6.59
#